data_AF-A0A7Y7N3S9-F1
#
_entry.id   AF-A0A7Y7N3S9-F1
#
_cell.length_a   1.000
_cell.length_b   1.000
_cell.length_c   1.000
_cell.angle_alpha   90.00
_cell.angle_beta   90.00
_cell.angle_gamma   90.00
#
_symmetry.space_group_name_H-M   'P 1'
#
loop_
_entity.id
_entity.type
_entity.pdbx_description
1 polymer ?
#
loop_
_entity_poly.entity_id
_entity_poly.type
_entity_poly.pdbx_seq_one_letter_code
_entity_poly.pdbx_strand_id
1 'polypeptide(L)'
;MDKPNTVELDQPVIDAEEIETHTEQDKNDFLEELETEFDPQAALDKADEKAEAVNAQKLALEATEQTVLVGMGMADFAVKEMLDERLEIGEENAHALAKAAAPVILKYNVAPPPWAVKYKEEISLGMVALGITASLFMQYRGLKKADQQAAIDAINEAQKEKEQHTAH
;
A
#
# COMPACT_ATOMS: atom_id res chain seq x y z
N MET A 1 -13.40 10.15 -81.23
CA MET A 1 -12.84 8.81 -81.00
C MET A 1 -11.51 8.82 -81.74
N ASP A 2 -10.33 8.89 -81.13
CA ASP A 2 -9.86 8.32 -79.87
C ASP A 2 -8.74 9.15 -79.22
N LYS A 3 -8.55 8.89 -77.93
CA LYS A 3 -7.83 9.67 -76.90
C LYS A 3 -6.32 9.88 -77.16
N PRO A 4 -5.71 10.99 -76.71
CA PRO A 4 -4.29 10.97 -76.36
C PRO A 4 -4.11 10.32 -74.99
N ASN A 5 -3.24 9.31 -74.98
CA ASN A 5 -2.88 8.46 -73.86
C ASN A 5 -2.02 9.24 -72.84
N THR A 6 -2.39 9.10 -71.58
CA THR A 6 -1.79 9.70 -70.39
C THR A 6 -0.35 9.23 -70.18
N VAL A 7 0.54 10.15 -69.81
CA VAL A 7 1.76 9.83 -69.06
C VAL A 7 1.77 10.75 -67.84
N GLU A 8 1.24 10.26 -66.72
CA GLU A 8 1.43 10.87 -65.42
C GLU A 8 2.90 10.69 -65.03
N LEU A 9 3.64 11.79 -65.00
CA LEU A 9 4.94 11.85 -64.33
C LEU A 9 4.67 12.09 -62.86
N ASP A 10 4.57 10.98 -62.11
CA ASP A 10 4.57 10.96 -60.65
C ASP A 10 5.92 11.51 -60.18
N GLN A 11 5.93 12.79 -59.79
CA GLN A 11 7.09 13.40 -59.15
C GLN A 11 7.09 12.96 -57.69
N PRO A 12 8.17 12.37 -57.17
CA PRO A 12 8.29 12.20 -55.73
C PRO A 12 8.43 13.60 -55.13
N VAL A 13 7.45 14.01 -54.33
CA VAL A 13 7.57 15.13 -53.41
C VAL A 13 8.68 14.75 -52.44
N ILE A 14 9.89 15.24 -52.72
CA ILE A 14 10.97 15.25 -51.75
C ILE A 14 10.58 16.37 -50.79
N ASP A 15 9.96 16.01 -49.67
CA ASP A 15 9.88 16.89 -48.50
C ASP A 15 11.33 17.22 -48.13
N ALA A 16 11.78 18.38 -48.57
CA ALA A 16 13.00 18.98 -48.06
C ALA A 16 12.73 19.20 -46.57
N GLU A 17 13.27 18.33 -45.72
CA GLU A 17 13.51 18.66 -44.32
C GLU A 17 14.28 19.99 -44.34
N GLU A 18 13.58 21.09 -44.04
CA GLU A 18 14.19 22.39 -43.79
C GLU A 18 15.19 22.17 -42.65
N ILE A 19 16.46 22.10 -43.01
CA ILE A 19 17.55 22.12 -42.03
C ILE A 19 17.52 23.53 -41.46
N GLU A 20 16.97 23.69 -40.25
CA GLU A 20 17.01 24.96 -39.50
C GLU A 20 18.47 25.39 -39.30
N THR A 21 18.94 26.31 -40.14
CA THR A 21 20.28 26.89 -40.00
C THR A 21 20.19 28.13 -39.12
N HIS A 22 20.41 27.94 -37.81
CA HIS A 22 20.55 29.05 -36.87
C HIS A 22 21.82 29.84 -37.19
N THR A 23 21.67 31.15 -37.37
CA THR A 23 22.80 32.03 -37.66
C THR A 23 23.69 32.19 -36.41
N GLU A 24 24.96 32.59 -36.59
CA GLU A 24 25.85 32.82 -35.43
C GLU A 24 25.32 33.93 -34.51
N GLN A 25 24.52 34.84 -35.05
CA GLN A 25 23.85 35.89 -34.29
C GLN A 25 22.73 35.32 -33.42
N ASP A 26 21.89 34.42 -33.95
CA ASP A 26 20.85 33.74 -33.15
C ASP A 26 21.45 32.93 -31.99
N LYS A 27 22.63 32.33 -32.20
CA LYS A 27 23.35 31.58 -31.16
C LYS A 27 23.92 32.50 -30.09
N ASN A 28 24.45 33.66 -30.47
CA ASN A 28 24.97 34.64 -29.51
C ASN A 28 23.82 35.30 -28.73
N ASP A 29 22.72 35.65 -29.38
CA ASP A 29 21.54 36.21 -28.71
C ASP A 29 20.95 35.20 -27.71
N PHE A 30 20.91 33.92 -28.07
CA PHE A 30 20.49 32.84 -27.18
C PHE A 30 21.45 32.62 -25.99
N LEU A 31 22.76 32.75 -26.20
CA LEU A 31 23.76 32.64 -25.13
C LEU A 31 23.70 33.82 -24.17
N GLU A 32 23.46 35.03 -24.67
CA GLU A 32 23.31 36.23 -23.86
C GLU A 32 22.00 36.20 -23.05
N GLU A 33 20.92 35.66 -23.62
CA GLU A 33 19.68 35.36 -22.91
C GLU A 33 19.90 34.32 -21.80
N LEU A 34 20.63 33.24 -22.09
CA LEU A 34 21.00 32.23 -21.09
C LEU A 34 21.89 32.77 -19.97
N GLU A 35 22.92 33.57 -20.27
CA GLU A 35 23.77 34.18 -19.23
C GLU A 35 23.01 35.18 -18.36
N THR A 36 21.99 35.83 -18.91
CA THR A 36 21.16 36.80 -18.19
C THR A 36 20.10 36.11 -17.33
N GLU A 37 19.54 34.97 -17.78
CA GLU A 37 18.49 34.23 -17.06
C GLU A 37 19.02 33.14 -16.11
N PHE A 38 20.26 32.68 -16.29
CA PHE A 38 20.83 31.61 -15.48
C PHE A 38 21.43 32.14 -14.18
N ASP A 39 20.61 32.22 -13.12
CA ASP A 39 21.06 32.53 -11.77
C ASP A 39 21.51 31.25 -11.03
N PRO A 40 22.84 31.03 -10.84
CA PRO A 40 23.35 29.87 -10.13
C PRO A 40 22.94 29.86 -8.64
N GLN A 41 22.63 31.01 -8.05
CA GLN A 41 22.18 31.11 -6.66
C GLN A 41 20.75 30.57 -6.52
N ALA A 42 19.84 30.94 -7.43
CA ALA A 42 18.49 30.38 -7.48
C ALA A 42 18.47 28.86 -7.73
N ALA A 43 19.47 28.32 -8.42
CA ALA A 43 19.63 26.87 -8.60
C ALA A 43 20.07 26.17 -7.31
N LEU A 44 20.96 26.79 -6.52
CA LEU A 44 21.40 26.32 -5.21
C LEU A 44 20.26 26.39 -4.18
N ASP A 45 19.52 27.51 -4.12
CA ASP A 45 18.40 27.67 -3.19
C ASP A 45 17.30 26.63 -3.46
N LYS A 46 16.98 26.37 -4.74
CA LYS A 46 16.05 25.28 -5.12
C LYS A 46 16.59 23.88 -4.77
N ALA A 47 17.90 23.69 -4.76
CA ALA A 47 18.51 22.41 -4.37
C ALA A 47 18.41 22.21 -2.85
N ASP A 48 18.67 23.26 -2.07
CA ASP A 48 18.56 23.26 -0.62
C ASP A 48 17.10 23.07 -0.17
N GLU A 49 16.14 23.79 -0.77
CA GLU A 49 14.70 23.60 -0.51
C GLU A 49 14.25 22.17 -0.82
N LYS A 50 14.73 21.58 -1.92
CA LYS A 50 14.43 20.18 -2.26
C LYS A 50 15.06 19.21 -1.26
N ALA A 51 16.28 19.47 -0.81
CA ALA A 51 16.95 18.64 0.19
C ALA A 51 16.22 18.69 1.53
N GLU A 52 15.79 19.87 1.98
CA GLU A 52 14.97 20.03 3.18
C GLU A 52 13.61 19.33 3.04
N ALA A 53 12.93 19.48 1.91
CA ALA A 53 11.65 18.82 1.65
C ALA A 53 11.77 17.28 1.65
N VAL A 54 12.84 16.73 1.06
CA VAL A 54 13.10 15.29 1.07
C VAL A 54 13.39 14.79 2.49
N ASN A 55 14.16 15.54 3.28
CA ASN A 55 14.43 15.18 4.67
C ASN A 55 13.15 15.22 5.52
N ALA A 56 12.34 16.28 5.39
CA ALA A 56 11.06 16.40 6.08
C ALA A 56 10.10 15.25 5.71
N GLN A 57 10.07 14.85 4.44
CA GLN A 57 9.22 13.76 3.97
C GLN A 57 9.69 12.39 4.48
N LYS A 58 11.01 12.15 4.55
CA LYS A 58 11.58 10.94 5.18
C LYS A 58 11.27 10.87 6.67
N LEU A 59 11.43 11.98 7.38
CA LEU A 59 11.12 12.07 8.81
C LEU A 59 9.63 11.79 9.07
N ALA A 60 8.74 12.36 8.25
CA ALA A 60 7.30 12.11 8.35
C ALA A 60 6.95 10.63 8.07
N LEU A 61 7.64 10.00 7.12
CA LEU A 61 7.45 8.59 6.78
C LEU A 61 7.87 7.69 7.94
N GLU A 62 9.06 7.91 8.49
CA GLU A 62 9.55 7.16 9.65
C GLU A 62 8.63 7.32 10.88
N ALA A 63 8.19 8.55 11.17
CA ALA A 63 7.26 8.81 12.27
C ALA A 63 5.91 8.10 12.06
N THR A 64 5.43 8.04 10.82
CA THR A 64 4.18 7.34 10.48
C THR A 64 4.35 5.82 10.60
N GLU A 65 5.47 5.27 10.12
CA GLU A 65 5.78 3.85 10.29
C GLU A 65 5.81 3.46 11.76
N GLN A 66 6.48 4.24 12.61
CA GLN A 66 6.50 4.02 14.05
C GLN A 66 5.08 4.06 14.65
N THR A 67 4.24 5.00 14.23
CA THR A 67 2.85 5.07 14.68
C THR A 67 2.07 3.80 14.32
N VAL A 68 2.25 3.27 13.10
CA VAL A 68 1.63 2.01 12.68
C VAL A 68 2.16 0.82 13.49
N LEU A 69 3.47 0.77 13.77
CA LEU A 69 4.08 -0.28 14.59
C LEU A 69 3.53 -0.27 16.03
N VAL A 70 3.38 0.91 16.64
CA VAL A 70 2.75 1.05 17.96
C VAL A 70 1.32 0.51 17.94
N GLY A 71 0.54 0.86 16.92
CA GLY A 71 -0.80 0.31 16.74
C GLY A 71 -0.82 -1.20 16.56
N MET A 72 0.19 -1.76 15.88
CA MET A 72 0.33 -3.21 15.71
C MET A 72 0.65 -3.91 17.02
N GLY A 73 1.48 -3.32 17.88
CA GLY A 73 1.74 -3.85 19.23
C GLY A 73 0.47 -3.92 20.08
N MET A 74 -0.42 -2.94 19.96
CA MET A 74 -1.73 -2.98 20.62
C MET A 74 -2.63 -4.09 20.03
N ALA A 75 -2.59 -4.28 18.71
CA ALA A 75 -3.34 -5.35 18.06
C ALA A 75 -2.81 -6.74 18.46
N ASP A 76 -1.49 -6.91 18.57
CA ASP A 76 -0.86 -8.15 19.05
C ASP A 76 -1.32 -8.50 20.47
N PHE A 77 -1.33 -7.50 21.36
CA PHE A 77 -1.86 -7.67 22.72
C PHE A 77 -3.32 -8.12 22.71
N ALA A 78 -4.18 -7.50 21.89
CA ALA A 78 -5.58 -7.89 21.78
C ALA A 78 -5.77 -9.31 21.22
N VAL A 79 -4.94 -9.72 20.25
CA VAL A 79 -4.94 -11.08 19.70
C VAL A 79 -4.58 -12.09 20.79
N LYS A 80 -3.55 -11.82 21.58
CA LYS A 80 -3.13 -12.68 22.69
C LYS A 80 -4.22 -12.85 23.74
N GLU A 81 -4.85 -11.75 24.16
CA GLU A 81 -5.91 -11.74 25.17
C GLU A 81 -7.18 -12.45 24.69
N MET A 82 -7.58 -12.25 23.43
CA MET A 82 -8.87 -12.74 22.93
C MET A 82 -8.81 -14.15 22.32
N LEU A 83 -7.66 -14.57 21.78
CA LEU A 83 -7.53 -15.83 21.04
C LEU A 83 -6.64 -16.85 21.72
N ASP A 84 -5.36 -16.51 21.90
CA ASP A 84 -4.34 -17.39 22.48
C ASP A 84 -3.06 -16.61 22.73
N GLU A 85 -2.49 -16.70 23.94
CA GLU A 85 -1.26 -16.01 24.35
C GLU A 85 -0.05 -16.36 23.45
N ARG A 86 -0.08 -17.53 22.80
CA ARG A 86 0.99 -18.00 21.93
C ARG A 86 0.96 -17.41 20.53
N LEU A 87 -0.11 -16.71 20.16
CA LEU A 87 -0.23 -16.07 18.86
C LEU A 87 0.47 -14.72 18.91
N GLU A 88 1.39 -14.51 17.98
CA GLU A 88 2.10 -13.24 17.83
C GLU A 88 2.01 -12.75 16.40
N ILE A 89 1.72 -11.48 16.22
CA ILE A 89 1.93 -10.78 14.96
C ILE A 89 3.44 -10.61 14.83
N GLY A 90 4.07 -11.53 14.09
CA GLY A 90 5.51 -11.53 13.90
C GLY A 90 6.03 -10.15 13.49
N GLU A 91 7.16 -9.75 14.10
CA GLU A 91 7.74 -8.41 13.91
C GLU A 91 7.92 -8.06 12.43
N GLU A 92 8.33 -9.03 11.61
CA GLU A 92 8.47 -8.84 10.16
C GLU A 92 7.15 -8.44 9.47
N ASN A 93 6.02 -9.03 9.88
CA ASN A 93 4.71 -8.70 9.32
C ASN A 93 4.25 -7.30 9.77
N ALA A 94 4.55 -6.94 11.02
CA ALA A 94 4.26 -5.61 11.55
C ALA A 94 5.05 -4.53 10.78
N HIS A 95 6.35 -4.74 10.56
CA HIS A 95 7.19 -3.83 9.76
C HIS A 95 6.77 -3.79 8.29
N ALA A 96 6.41 -4.93 7.70
CA ALA A 96 5.92 -4.98 6.33
C ALA A 96 4.64 -4.14 6.16
N LEU A 97 3.71 -4.24 7.12
CA LEU A 97 2.51 -3.43 7.09
C LEU A 97 2.82 -1.95 7.34
N ALA A 98 3.68 -1.62 8.29
CA ALA A 98 4.08 -0.23 8.56
C ALA A 98 4.64 0.44 7.30
N LYS A 99 5.57 -0.22 6.61
CA LYS A 99 6.16 0.26 5.35
C LYS A 99 5.12 0.45 4.24
N ALA A 100 4.11 -0.42 4.16
CA ALA A 100 3.06 -0.32 3.16
C ALA A 100 2.01 0.75 3.50
N ALA A 101 1.68 0.90 4.79
CA ALA A 101 0.63 1.77 5.27
C ALA A 101 1.10 3.23 5.39
N ALA A 102 2.33 3.48 5.83
CA ALA A 102 2.88 4.82 6.01
C ALA A 102 2.74 5.75 4.79
N PRO A 103 3.10 5.35 3.56
CA PRO A 103 2.94 6.22 2.40
C PRO A 103 1.48 6.51 2.07
N VAL A 104 0.57 5.55 2.33
CA VAL A 104 -0.88 5.73 2.13
C VAL A 104 -1.44 6.70 3.17
N ILE A 105 -1.05 6.55 4.43
CA ILE A 105 -1.48 7.42 5.53
C ILE A 105 -1.01 8.85 5.29
N LEU A 106 0.24 9.05 4.89
CA LEU A 106 0.76 10.38 4.56
C LEU A 106 0.08 10.99 3.33
N LYS A 107 -0.16 10.20 2.28
CA LYS A 107 -0.79 10.69 1.05
C LYS A 107 -2.22 11.16 1.25
N TYR A 108 -2.98 10.48 2.11
CA TYR A 108 -4.39 10.78 2.31
C TYR A 108 -4.69 11.43 3.66
N ASN A 109 -3.69 11.67 4.50
CA ASN A 109 -3.82 12.25 5.84
C ASN A 109 -4.95 11.62 6.66
N VAL A 110 -4.98 10.28 6.68
CA VAL A 110 -6.00 9.43 7.32
C VAL A 110 -7.40 9.49 6.66
N ALA A 111 -7.60 10.29 5.61
CA ALA A 111 -8.81 10.22 4.80
C ALA A 111 -8.81 8.95 3.93
N PRO A 112 -9.99 8.35 3.67
CA PRO A 112 -10.08 7.22 2.76
C PRO A 112 -9.71 7.66 1.33
N PRO A 113 -8.94 6.85 0.59
CA PRO A 113 -8.60 7.17 -0.79
C PRO A 113 -9.86 7.24 -1.68
N PRO A 114 -9.85 8.01 -2.79
CA PRO A 114 -11.05 8.24 -3.60
C PRO A 114 -11.73 6.97 -4.13
N TRP A 115 -10.96 5.92 -4.43
CA TRP A 115 -11.51 4.63 -4.84
C TRP A 115 -12.27 3.93 -3.69
N ALA A 116 -11.79 4.06 -2.45
CA ALA A 116 -12.44 3.47 -1.29
C ALA A 116 -13.76 4.20 -0.97
N VAL A 117 -13.86 5.50 -1.28
CA VAL A 117 -15.13 6.23 -1.21
C VAL A 117 -16.12 5.71 -2.23
N LYS A 118 -15.67 5.44 -3.47
CA LYS A 118 -16.53 4.88 -4.53
C LYS A 118 -17.06 3.49 -4.19
N TYR A 119 -16.21 2.64 -3.60
CA TYR A 119 -16.55 1.26 -3.26
C TYR A 119 -16.88 1.06 -1.78
N LYS A 120 -17.35 2.12 -1.11
CA LYS A 120 -17.59 2.08 0.34
C LYS A 120 -18.57 0.97 0.73
N GLU A 121 -19.61 0.76 -0.05
CA GLU A 121 -20.64 -0.25 0.23
C GLU A 121 -20.13 -1.68 -0.05
N GLU A 122 -19.30 -1.88 -1.06
CA GLU A 122 -18.69 -3.18 -1.34
C GLU A 122 -17.64 -3.53 -0.29
N ILE A 123 -16.84 -2.55 0.14
CA ILE A 123 -15.86 -2.73 1.22
C ILE A 123 -16.59 -2.99 2.55
N SER A 124 -17.66 -2.24 2.85
CA SER A 124 -18.44 -2.45 4.07
C SER A 124 -19.09 -3.83 4.09
N LEU A 125 -19.68 -4.26 2.97
CA LEU A 125 -20.20 -5.61 2.80
C LEU A 125 -19.11 -6.66 3.02
N GLY A 126 -17.93 -6.46 2.42
CA GLY A 126 -16.77 -7.34 2.61
C GLY A 126 -16.36 -7.44 4.08
N MET A 127 -16.28 -6.32 4.79
CA MET A 127 -15.94 -6.28 6.22
C MET A 127 -16.98 -6.98 7.09
N VAL A 128 -18.28 -6.80 6.81
CA VAL A 128 -19.36 -7.51 7.52
C VAL A 128 -19.27 -9.01 7.26
N ALA A 129 -19.08 -9.43 6.00
CA ALA A 129 -18.94 -10.83 5.64
C ALA A 129 -17.71 -11.48 6.31
N LEU A 130 -16.58 -10.77 6.33
CA LEU A 130 -15.38 -11.21 7.06
C LEU A 130 -15.64 -11.33 8.56
N GLY A 131 -16.34 -10.37 9.16
CA GLY A 131 -16.71 -10.40 10.58
C GLY A 131 -17.59 -11.61 10.93
N ILE A 132 -18.60 -11.89 10.11
CA ILE A 132 -19.45 -13.09 10.27
C ILE A 132 -18.60 -14.36 10.16
N THR A 133 -17.73 -14.44 9.15
CA THR A 133 -16.87 -15.61 8.92
C THR A 133 -15.91 -15.83 10.09
N ALA A 134 -15.29 -14.77 10.60
CA ALA A 134 -14.40 -14.84 11.76
C ALA A 134 -15.17 -15.26 13.02
N SER A 135 -16.36 -14.73 13.24
CA SER A 135 -17.22 -15.12 14.38
C SER A 135 -17.59 -16.60 14.33
N LEU A 136 -18.02 -17.11 13.17
CA LEU A 136 -18.33 -18.52 12.99
C LEU A 136 -17.10 -19.41 13.23
N PHE A 137 -15.92 -18.98 12.77
CA PHE A 137 -14.67 -19.71 13.02
C PHE A 137 -14.32 -19.78 14.52
N MET A 138 -14.50 -18.69 15.26
CA MET A 138 -14.29 -18.68 16.71
C MET A 138 -15.30 -19.56 17.44
N GLN A 139 -16.59 -19.49 17.07
CA GLN A 139 -17.64 -20.35 17.62
C GLN A 139 -17.32 -21.83 17.40
N TYR A 140 -16.87 -22.20 16.20
CA TYR A 140 -16.45 -23.56 15.89
C TYR A 140 -15.27 -24.04 16.76
N ARG A 141 -14.23 -23.21 16.95
CA ARG A 141 -13.12 -23.54 17.87
C ARG A 141 -13.60 -23.69 19.31
N GLY A 142 -14.51 -22.82 19.76
CA GLY A 142 -15.08 -22.86 21.11
C GLY A 142 -15.86 -24.14 21.37
N LEU A 143 -16.77 -24.51 20.46
CA LEU A 143 -17.55 -25.76 20.55
C LEU A 143 -16.63 -26.98 20.58
N LYS A 144 -15.60 -27.02 19.72
CA LYS A 144 -14.64 -28.13 19.71
C LYS A 144 -13.87 -28.27 21.04
N LYS A 145 -13.50 -27.15 21.68
CA LYS A 145 -12.88 -27.16 23.00
C LYS A 145 -13.86 -27.65 24.08
N ALA A 146 -15.11 -27.19 24.04
CA ALA A 146 -16.15 -27.61 24.98
C ALA A 146 -16.45 -29.11 24.88
N ASP A 147 -16.54 -29.65 23.66
CA ASP A 147 -16.75 -31.08 23.42
C ASP A 147 -15.59 -31.93 23.96
N GLN A 148 -14.33 -31.49 23.76
CA GLN A 148 -13.15 -32.16 24.31
C GLN A 148 -13.15 -32.14 25.83
N GLN A 149 -13.51 -31.02 26.44
CA GLN A 149 -13.58 -30.91 27.90
C GLN A 149 -14.67 -31.81 28.49
N ALA A 150 -15.87 -31.81 27.89
CA ALA A 150 -16.96 -32.69 28.29
C ALA A 150 -16.58 -34.18 28.18
N ALA A 151 -15.82 -34.56 27.14
CA ALA A 151 -15.31 -35.92 27.01
C ALA A 151 -14.30 -36.29 28.11
N ILE A 152 -13.41 -35.37 28.48
CA ILE A 152 -12.44 -35.58 29.58
C ILE A 152 -13.17 -35.69 30.91
N ASP A 153 -14.14 -34.81 31.18
CA ASP A 153 -14.90 -34.80 32.42
C ASP A 153 -15.74 -36.08 32.56
N ALA A 154 -16.36 -36.56 31.48
CA ALA A 154 -17.08 -37.84 31.46
C ALA A 154 -16.16 -39.04 31.75
N ILE A 155 -14.91 -39.03 31.24
CA ILE A 155 -13.93 -40.09 31.55
C ILE A 155 -13.52 -40.02 33.03
N ASN A 156 -13.29 -38.83 33.57
CA ASN A 156 -12.91 -38.62 34.97
C ASN A 156 -14.04 -39.03 35.93
N GLU A 157 -15.29 -38.73 35.61
CA GLU A 157 -16.46 -39.16 36.38
C GLU A 157 -16.61 -40.68 36.35
N ALA A 158 -16.49 -41.31 35.16
CA ALA A 158 -16.54 -42.76 35.03
C ALA A 158 -15.39 -43.47 35.77
N GLN A 159 -14.22 -42.85 35.89
CA GLN A 159 -13.11 -43.37 36.69
C GLN A 159 -13.39 -43.24 38.20
N LYS A 160 -13.91 -42.09 38.66
CA LYS A 160 -14.30 -41.89 40.06
C LYS A 160 -15.39 -42.87 40.51
N GLU A 161 -16.39 -43.11 39.67
CA GLU A 161 -17.44 -44.09 39.96
C GLU A 161 -16.88 -45.52 40.07
N LYS A 162 -15.93 -45.90 39.19
CA LYS A 162 -15.26 -47.21 39.27
C LYS A 162 -14.43 -47.35 40.53
N GLU A 163 -13.67 -46.34 40.92
CA GLU A 163 -12.86 -46.35 42.13
C GLU A 163 -13.72 -46.46 43.40
N GLN A 164 -14.85 -45.73 43.46
CA GLN A 164 -15.81 -45.82 44.55
C GLN A 164 -16.51 -47.18 44.64
N HIS A 165 -16.77 -47.83 43.50
CA HIS A 165 -17.44 -49.14 43.46
C HIS A 165 -16.50 -50.32 43.79
N THR A 166 -15.17 -50.15 43.69
CA THR A 166 -14.16 -51.12 44.15
C THR A 166 -13.73 -50.96 45.61
N ALA A 167 -14.08 -49.83 46.24
CA ALA A 167 -13.74 -49.55 47.64
C ALA A 167 -14.82 -49.98 48.65
N HIS A 168 -15.94 -50.56 48.17
CA HIS A 168 -17.03 -51.14 48.95
C HIS A 168 -17.07 -52.66 48.81
#